data_AF-R7JLA4-F1
#
_entry.id   AF-R7JLA4-F1
#
_cell.length_a   1.000
_cell.length_b   1.000
_cell.length_c   1.000
_cell.angle_alpha   90.00
_cell.angle_beta   90.00
_cell.angle_gamma   90.00
#
_symmetry.space_group_name_H-M   'P 1'
#
loop_
_entity.id
_entity.type
_entity.pdbx_description
1 polymer ?
#
loop_
_entity_poly.entity_id
_entity_poly.type
_entity_poly.pdbx_seq_one_letter_code
_entity_poly.pdbx_strand_id
1 'polypeptide(L)'
;MVVEIRPEDYPELMKGQEMKVPADSPLALMAFQERLEELCWLNGNQRQTAPSQRMDDFIHKRLSADLPATSYTPGVLSSPLHFWMPEFITHRLREGFRHFGKVSRGFLTNEALMIGVETRTSSPVRILRDKELLQHVTLRGLFPCGEGAGYAGGIVSAAIDGERCAEMVAELLK
;
A
#
# COMPACT_ATOMS: atom_id res chain seq x y z
N MET A 1 -9.86 -0.28 0.89
CA MET A 1 -9.66 -1.42 1.81
C MET A 1 -8.28 -1.99 1.53
N VAL A 2 -7.54 -2.37 2.57
CA VAL A 2 -6.12 -2.76 2.45
C VAL A 2 -5.90 -4.12 3.10
N VAL A 3 -4.82 -4.80 2.70
CA VAL A 3 -4.36 -6.06 3.29
C VAL A 3 -2.97 -5.81 3.85
N GLU A 4 -2.74 -6.15 5.12
CA GLU A 4 -1.40 -6.09 5.70
C GLU A 4 -0.48 -7.08 4.99
N ILE A 5 0.70 -6.58 4.64
CA ILE A 5 1.80 -7.32 4.03
C ILE A 5 3.01 -7.12 4.94
N ARG A 6 3.76 -8.18 5.15
CA ARG A 6 5.00 -8.17 5.94
C ARG A 6 6.19 -8.55 5.07
N PRO A 7 7.42 -8.21 5.47
CA PRO A 7 8.61 -8.57 4.71
C PRO A 7 8.71 -10.07 4.40
N GLU A 8 8.28 -10.93 5.34
CA GLU A 8 8.23 -12.38 5.15
C GLU A 8 7.27 -12.85 4.03
N ASP A 9 6.31 -12.04 3.62
CA ASP A 9 5.37 -12.36 2.54
C ASP A 9 5.98 -12.12 1.15
N TYR A 10 7.11 -11.40 1.06
CA TYR A 10 7.70 -10.97 -0.22
C TYR A 10 7.95 -12.12 -1.22
N PRO A 11 8.51 -13.28 -0.81
CA PRO A 11 8.71 -14.40 -1.75
C PRO A 11 7.42 -14.94 -2.36
N GLU A 12 6.33 -15.01 -1.59
CA GLU A 12 5.03 -15.48 -2.11
C GLU A 12 4.37 -14.42 -2.99
N LEU A 13 4.51 -13.12 -2.65
CA LEU A 13 3.99 -12.01 -3.44
C LEU A 13 4.66 -11.89 -4.81
N MET A 14 5.95 -12.22 -4.89
CA MET A 14 6.75 -12.18 -6.13
C MET A 14 6.82 -13.54 -6.84
N LYS A 15 6.06 -14.54 -6.41
CA LYS A 15 6.12 -15.89 -6.96
C LYS A 15 5.81 -15.91 -8.46
N GLY A 16 6.73 -16.50 -9.23
CA GLY A 16 6.62 -16.55 -10.69
C GLY A 16 6.91 -15.21 -11.38
N GLN A 17 7.42 -14.22 -10.64
CA GLN A 17 7.91 -12.96 -11.16
C GLN A 17 9.41 -12.82 -10.89
N GLU A 18 10.08 -12.00 -11.69
CA GLU A 18 11.48 -11.64 -11.47
C GLU A 18 11.58 -10.69 -10.26
N MET A 19 12.42 -11.04 -9.28
CA MET A 19 12.68 -10.20 -8.11
C MET A 19 13.79 -9.20 -8.43
N LYS A 20 13.49 -7.90 -8.38
CA LYS A 20 14.48 -6.83 -8.55
C LYS A 20 15.53 -6.80 -7.44
N VAL A 21 15.17 -7.25 -6.24
CA VAL A 21 16.03 -7.29 -5.06
C VAL A 21 15.90 -8.65 -4.34
N PRO A 22 16.95 -9.10 -3.64
CA PRO A 22 16.86 -10.28 -2.78
C PRO A 22 15.74 -10.17 -1.73
N ALA A 23 15.17 -11.30 -1.31
CA ALA A 23 14.07 -11.31 -0.35
C ALA A 23 14.45 -10.83 1.06
N ASP A 24 15.73 -10.91 1.42
CA ASP A 24 16.30 -10.39 2.66
C ASP A 24 16.71 -8.91 2.56
N SER A 25 16.50 -8.27 1.40
CA SER A 25 16.77 -6.85 1.22
C SER A 25 15.84 -5.99 2.08
N PRO A 26 16.35 -4.98 2.81
CA PRO A 26 15.51 -3.98 3.48
C PRO A 26 14.57 -3.22 2.53
N LEU A 27 14.82 -3.28 1.21
CA LEU A 27 14.04 -2.62 0.16
C LEU A 27 13.06 -3.56 -0.55
N ALA A 28 12.91 -4.81 -0.10
CA ALA A 28 12.06 -5.81 -0.73
C ALA A 28 10.61 -5.32 -0.93
N LEU A 29 9.97 -4.81 0.13
CA LEU A 29 8.59 -4.32 0.02
C LEU A 29 8.46 -3.05 -0.81
N MET A 30 9.49 -2.21 -0.88
CA MET A 30 9.52 -1.05 -1.78
C MET A 30 9.54 -1.52 -3.24
N ALA A 31 10.36 -2.53 -3.57
CA ALA A 31 10.37 -3.12 -4.90
C ALA A 31 9.03 -3.79 -5.26
N PHE A 32 8.34 -4.38 -4.28
CA PHE A 32 6.98 -4.90 -4.47
C PHE A 32 5.97 -3.79 -4.77
N GLN A 33 5.99 -2.67 -4.02
CA GLN A 33 5.12 -1.51 -4.27
C GLN A 33 5.28 -1.01 -5.71
N GLU A 34 6.52 -0.76 -6.15
CA GLU A 34 6.82 -0.32 -7.51
C GLU A 34 6.29 -1.31 -8.56
N ARG A 35 6.47 -2.61 -8.31
CA ARG A 35 5.99 -3.65 -9.23
C ARG A 35 4.47 -3.67 -9.32
N LEU A 36 3.77 -3.54 -8.20
CA LEU A 36 2.31 -3.52 -8.17
C LEU A 36 1.75 -2.24 -8.81
N GLU A 37 2.42 -1.10 -8.61
CA GLU A 37 2.13 0.18 -9.29
C GLU A 37 2.31 0.07 -10.81
N GLU A 38 3.40 -0.56 -11.27
CA GLU A 38 3.64 -0.84 -12.69
C GLU A 38 2.56 -1.74 -13.28
N LEU A 39 2.20 -2.84 -12.60
CA LEU A 39 1.11 -3.72 -13.04
C LEU A 39 -0.23 -2.98 -13.14
N CYS A 40 -0.52 -2.11 -12.17
CA CYS A 40 -1.71 -1.27 -12.19
C CYS A 40 -1.70 -0.33 -13.40
N TRP A 41 -0.57 0.33 -13.68
CA TRP A 41 -0.42 1.21 -14.84
C TRP A 41 -0.55 0.47 -16.18
N LEU A 42 0.05 -0.72 -16.30
CA LEU A 42 -0.07 -1.58 -17.48
C LEU A 42 -1.53 -1.98 -17.73
N ASN A 43 -2.24 -2.41 -16.69
CA ASN A 43 -3.67 -2.71 -16.75
C ASN A 43 -4.55 -1.45 -16.84
N GLY A 44 -3.94 -0.29 -16.65
CA GLY A 44 -4.49 1.05 -16.76
C GLY A 44 -4.41 1.65 -18.18
N ASN A 45 -4.13 0.83 -19.20
CA ASN A 45 -3.79 1.27 -20.57
C ASN A 45 -2.58 2.21 -20.63
N GLN A 46 -1.63 2.06 -19.71
CA GLN A 46 -0.42 2.89 -19.65
C GLN A 46 -0.72 4.40 -19.51
N ARG A 47 -1.85 4.72 -18.88
CA ARG A 47 -2.35 6.07 -18.63
C ARG A 47 -2.64 6.24 -17.16
N GLN A 48 -3.08 7.44 -16.76
CA GLN A 48 -3.61 7.67 -15.42
C GLN A 48 -5.03 7.13 -15.22
N THR A 49 -5.67 6.56 -16.25
CA THR A 49 -6.94 5.86 -16.09
C THR A 49 -6.74 4.63 -15.20
N ALA A 50 -7.54 4.50 -14.14
CA ALA A 50 -7.33 3.43 -13.17
C ALA A 50 -8.06 2.13 -13.60
N PRO A 51 -7.37 0.97 -13.59
CA PRO A 51 -8.04 -0.32 -13.76
C PRO A 51 -9.03 -0.51 -12.62
N SER A 52 -10.25 -0.89 -12.95
CA SER A 52 -11.34 -0.95 -11.97
C SER A 52 -12.24 -2.14 -12.21
N GLN A 53 -12.85 -2.63 -11.14
CA GLN A 53 -13.75 -3.78 -11.17
C GLN A 53 -14.89 -3.61 -10.16
N ARG A 54 -16.11 -3.97 -10.53
CA ARG A 54 -17.24 -3.97 -9.57
C ARG A 54 -16.95 -4.95 -8.43
N MET A 55 -17.37 -4.59 -7.22
CA MET A 55 -17.01 -5.36 -6.03
C MET A 55 -17.60 -6.77 -6.05
N ASP A 56 -18.86 -6.96 -6.48
CA ASP A 56 -19.46 -8.29 -6.60
C ASP A 56 -18.76 -9.15 -7.67
N ASP A 57 -18.40 -8.55 -8.80
CA ASP A 57 -17.67 -9.24 -9.86
C ASP A 57 -16.26 -9.66 -9.41
N PHE A 58 -15.58 -8.84 -8.60
CA PHE A 58 -14.29 -9.20 -8.02
C PHE A 58 -14.38 -10.42 -7.11
N ILE A 59 -15.40 -10.50 -6.24
CA ILE A 59 -15.55 -11.67 -5.35
C ILE A 59 -15.90 -12.95 -6.10
N HIS A 60 -16.53 -12.84 -7.27
CA HIS A 60 -16.93 -13.96 -8.11
C HIS A 60 -15.95 -14.24 -9.26
N LYS A 61 -14.81 -13.53 -9.31
CA LYS A 61 -13.79 -13.67 -10.37
C LYS A 61 -14.36 -13.48 -11.79
N ARG A 62 -15.19 -12.46 -11.99
CA ARG A 62 -15.79 -12.12 -13.30
C ARG A 62 -15.32 -10.76 -13.78
N LEU A 63 -15.09 -10.57 -15.08
CA LEU A 63 -14.86 -9.24 -15.63
C LEU A 63 -16.16 -8.42 -15.60
N SER A 64 -16.09 -7.15 -15.19
CA SER A 64 -17.25 -6.25 -15.22
C SER A 64 -17.53 -5.77 -16.64
N ALA A 65 -18.78 -5.87 -17.10
CA ALA A 65 -19.17 -5.45 -18.44
C ALA A 65 -19.15 -3.91 -18.61
N ASP A 66 -19.50 -3.21 -17.54
CA ASP A 66 -19.59 -1.75 -17.45
C ASP A 66 -19.22 -1.30 -16.02
N LEU A 67 -18.97 -0.01 -15.83
CA LEU A 67 -18.58 0.58 -14.54
C LEU A 67 -19.49 1.75 -14.16
N PRO A 68 -19.84 1.92 -12.87
CA PRO A 68 -20.63 3.06 -12.41
C PRO A 68 -19.79 4.35 -12.43
N ALA A 69 -20.46 5.50 -12.31
CA ALA A 69 -19.77 6.79 -12.19
C ALA A 69 -18.88 6.84 -10.93
N THR A 70 -17.78 7.59 -11.02
CA THR A 70 -16.79 7.67 -9.93
C THR A 70 -16.32 9.10 -9.74
N SER A 71 -15.78 9.40 -8.56
CA SER A 71 -15.09 10.66 -8.27
C SER A 71 -13.65 10.71 -8.79
N TYR A 72 -13.12 9.62 -9.35
CA TYR A 72 -11.75 9.57 -9.85
C TYR A 72 -11.65 10.28 -11.20
N THR A 73 -11.21 11.53 -11.18
CA THR A 73 -11.19 12.45 -12.33
C THR A 73 -10.47 11.92 -13.58
N PRO A 74 -9.31 11.25 -13.49
CA PRO A 74 -8.63 10.72 -14.67
C PRO A 74 -9.43 9.64 -15.43
N GLY A 75 -10.46 9.07 -14.78
CA GLY A 75 -11.33 8.06 -15.35
C GLY A 75 -10.92 6.64 -15.00
N VAL A 76 -11.83 5.70 -15.25
CA VAL A 76 -11.68 4.28 -14.93
C VAL A 76 -11.89 3.43 -16.18
N LEU A 77 -11.28 2.25 -16.21
CA LEU A 77 -11.57 1.24 -17.23
C LEU A 77 -11.79 -0.13 -16.61
N SER A 78 -12.63 -0.95 -17.25
CA SER A 78 -12.91 -2.29 -16.75
C SER A 78 -11.67 -3.17 -16.90
N SER A 79 -11.21 -3.73 -15.79
CA SER A 79 -10.02 -4.58 -15.71
C SER A 79 -10.24 -5.69 -14.68
N PRO A 80 -9.81 -6.93 -14.95
CA PRO A 80 -10.01 -8.04 -14.03
C PRO A 80 -8.98 -7.98 -12.89
N LEU A 81 -9.15 -7.08 -11.91
CA LEU A 81 -8.26 -6.92 -10.75
C LEU A 81 -7.98 -8.26 -10.03
N HIS A 82 -9.00 -9.09 -9.89
CA HIS A 82 -8.90 -10.43 -9.30
C HIS A 82 -7.94 -11.39 -10.02
N PHE A 83 -7.60 -11.12 -11.28
CA PHE A 83 -6.78 -11.98 -12.12
C PHE A 83 -5.31 -11.59 -12.08
N TRP A 84 -5.00 -10.29 -12.20
CA TRP A 84 -3.61 -9.84 -12.32
C TRP A 84 -2.96 -9.44 -10.99
N MET A 85 -3.74 -9.10 -9.96
CA MET A 85 -3.19 -8.86 -8.62
C MET A 85 -2.75 -10.18 -7.97
N PRO A 86 -1.73 -10.16 -7.08
CA PRO A 86 -1.30 -11.36 -6.36
C PRO A 86 -2.44 -12.07 -5.63
N GLU A 87 -2.58 -13.39 -5.81
CA GLU A 87 -3.68 -14.17 -5.20
C GLU A 87 -3.69 -14.07 -3.67
N PHE A 88 -2.52 -13.91 -3.04
CA PHE A 88 -2.40 -13.61 -1.61
C PHE A 88 -3.26 -12.41 -1.18
N ILE A 89 -3.23 -11.34 -1.98
CA ILE A 89 -3.97 -10.10 -1.72
C ILE A 89 -5.43 -10.28 -2.11
N THR A 90 -5.70 -10.78 -3.32
CA THR A 90 -7.08 -10.88 -3.82
C THR A 90 -7.92 -11.83 -2.99
N HIS A 91 -7.36 -12.96 -2.54
CA HIS A 91 -8.04 -13.90 -1.66
C HIS A 91 -8.50 -13.22 -0.36
N ARG A 92 -7.58 -12.54 0.34
CA ARG A 92 -7.88 -11.84 1.61
C ARG A 92 -8.89 -10.71 1.42
N LEU A 93 -8.78 -9.93 0.33
CA LEU A 93 -9.76 -8.91 -0.02
C LEU A 93 -11.15 -9.50 -0.23
N ARG A 94 -11.27 -10.60 -0.99
CA ARG A 94 -12.57 -11.25 -1.23
C ARG A 94 -13.21 -11.73 0.07
N GLU A 95 -12.44 -12.36 0.96
CA GLU A 95 -12.93 -12.76 2.28
C GLU A 95 -13.36 -11.56 3.13
N GLY A 96 -12.56 -10.49 3.13
CA GLY A 96 -12.90 -9.22 3.78
C GLY A 96 -14.22 -8.64 3.28
N PHE A 97 -14.39 -8.52 1.96
CA PHE A 97 -15.63 -8.00 1.37
C PHE A 97 -16.85 -8.87 1.66
N ARG A 98 -16.71 -10.21 1.65
CA ARG A 98 -17.80 -11.12 2.05
C ARG A 98 -18.18 -10.92 3.51
N HIS A 99 -17.20 -10.72 4.39
CA HIS A 99 -17.48 -10.42 5.79
C HIS A 99 -18.21 -9.07 5.93
N PHE A 100 -17.70 -8.00 5.31
CA PHE A 100 -18.33 -6.69 5.35
C PHE A 100 -19.74 -6.68 4.75
N GLY A 101 -19.99 -7.44 3.69
CA GLY A 101 -21.34 -7.61 3.13
C GLY A 101 -22.34 -8.25 4.09
N LYS A 102 -21.88 -9.06 5.06
CA LYS A 102 -22.75 -9.64 6.11
C LYS A 102 -23.03 -8.67 7.24
N VAL A 103 -22.02 -7.87 7.64
CA VAL A 103 -22.13 -6.98 8.82
C VAL A 103 -22.61 -5.58 8.48
N SER A 104 -22.52 -5.16 7.22
CA SER A 104 -22.93 -3.85 6.74
C SER A 104 -23.76 -3.97 5.46
N ARG A 105 -25.07 -3.80 5.60
CA ARG A 105 -26.01 -3.91 4.48
C ARG A 105 -25.67 -2.88 3.41
N GLY A 106 -25.54 -3.34 2.17
CA GLY A 106 -25.22 -2.49 1.02
C GLY A 106 -23.72 -2.28 0.79
N PHE A 107 -22.85 -2.80 1.65
CA PHE A 107 -21.39 -2.69 1.45
C PHE A 107 -20.92 -3.50 0.24
N LEU A 108 -21.34 -4.77 0.15
CA LEU A 108 -21.06 -5.64 -0.99
C LEU A 108 -22.19 -5.51 -2.02
N THR A 109 -21.94 -4.76 -3.09
CA THR A 109 -22.92 -4.47 -4.14
C THR A 109 -22.19 -4.23 -5.47
N ASN A 110 -22.91 -4.37 -6.59
CA ASN A 110 -22.39 -3.99 -7.90
C ASN A 110 -22.35 -2.48 -8.11
N GLU A 111 -23.03 -1.67 -7.30
CA GLU A 111 -22.89 -0.20 -7.33
C GLU A 111 -21.53 0.25 -6.80
N ALA A 112 -20.85 -0.59 -6.01
CA ALA A 112 -19.53 -0.32 -5.46
C ALA A 112 -18.44 -0.73 -6.46
N LEU A 113 -17.44 0.15 -6.60
CA LEU A 113 -16.33 -0.04 -7.50
C LEU A 113 -15.01 -0.11 -6.74
N MET A 114 -14.16 -1.07 -7.12
CA MET A 114 -12.76 -1.09 -6.71
C MET A 114 -11.92 -0.43 -7.78
N ILE A 115 -11.05 0.50 -7.38
CA ILE A 115 -10.30 1.38 -8.28
C ILE A 115 -8.81 1.25 -7.96
N GLY A 116 -8.02 0.81 -8.94
CA GLY A 116 -6.56 0.78 -8.88
C GLY A 116 -5.98 0.01 -7.70
N VAL A 117 -4.81 0.46 -7.24
CA VAL A 117 -4.08 -0.08 -6.09
C VAL A 117 -3.68 1.07 -5.17
N GLU A 118 -3.86 0.87 -3.86
CA GLU A 118 -3.41 1.80 -2.82
C GLU A 118 -2.17 1.21 -2.15
N THR A 119 -1.00 1.54 -2.66
CA THR A 119 0.27 0.87 -2.30
C THR A 119 1.04 1.54 -1.19
N ARG A 120 0.80 2.84 -0.94
CA ARG A 120 1.64 3.69 -0.06
C ARG A 120 0.89 4.09 1.21
N THR A 121 0.40 3.10 1.95
CA THR A 121 -0.37 3.29 3.20
C THR A 121 0.50 3.63 4.40
N SER A 122 1.77 3.24 4.35
CA SER A 122 2.82 3.54 5.32
C SER A 122 4.19 3.29 4.67
N SER A 123 5.28 3.72 5.33
CA SER A 123 6.61 3.51 4.77
C SER A 123 6.96 2.00 4.68
N PRO A 124 7.46 1.54 3.51
CA PRO A 124 7.91 0.15 3.34
C PRO A 124 9.24 -0.13 4.05
N VAL A 125 9.86 0.90 4.63
CA VAL A 125 11.19 0.84 5.28
C VAL A 125 11.16 1.48 6.65
N ARG A 126 12.01 0.98 7.54
CA ARG A 126 12.31 1.60 8.83
C ARG A 126 13.77 2.00 8.86
N ILE A 127 14.04 3.30 9.02
CA ILE A 127 15.41 3.80 9.22
C ILE A 127 15.67 3.81 10.72
N LEU A 128 16.46 2.86 11.21
CA LEU A 128 16.61 2.64 12.65
C LEU A 128 17.25 3.85 13.36
N ARG A 129 16.62 4.26 14.46
CA ARG A 129 17.13 5.29 15.37
C ARG A 129 17.00 4.84 16.82
N ASP A 130 17.85 5.37 17.68
CA ASP A 130 17.78 5.21 19.13
C ASP A 130 16.47 5.79 19.69
N LYS A 131 15.86 5.11 20.67
CA LYS A 131 14.53 5.49 21.18
C LYS A 131 14.54 6.74 22.04
N GLU A 132 15.67 7.06 22.67
CA GLU A 132 15.81 8.18 23.60
C GLU A 132 16.49 9.36 22.90
N LEU A 133 17.62 9.09 22.23
CA LEU A 133 18.39 10.12 21.54
C LEU A 133 17.79 10.54 20.20
N LEU A 134 16.90 9.71 19.63
CA LEU A 134 16.28 9.88 18.30
C LEU A 134 17.26 9.96 17.13
N GLN A 135 18.53 9.61 17.36
CA GLN A 135 19.58 9.60 16.34
C GLN A 135 19.72 8.22 15.70
N HIS A 136 20.16 8.18 14.45
CA HIS A 136 20.48 6.94 13.76
C HIS A 136 21.50 6.12 14.58
N VAL A 137 21.26 4.80 14.66
CA VAL A 137 21.98 3.89 15.56
C VAL A 137 23.50 3.84 15.32
N THR A 138 23.98 4.22 14.13
CA THR A 138 25.42 4.28 13.80
C THR A 138 25.92 5.65 13.37
N LEU A 139 25.02 6.61 13.08
CA LEU A 139 25.38 7.91 12.51
C LEU A 139 24.91 9.03 13.44
N ARG A 140 25.83 9.52 14.26
CA ARG A 140 25.58 10.65 15.16
C ARG A 140 25.22 11.90 14.33
N GLY A 141 24.21 12.64 14.78
CA GLY A 141 23.71 13.84 14.10
C GLY A 141 22.68 13.57 12.99
N LEU A 142 22.43 12.32 12.62
CA LEU A 142 21.33 11.96 11.72
C LEU A 142 20.07 11.62 12.54
N PHE A 143 18.94 12.28 12.27
CA PHE A 143 17.67 12.08 12.97
C PHE A 143 16.58 11.61 12.01
N PRO A 144 16.42 10.29 11.79
CA PRO A 144 15.32 9.77 10.98
C PRO A 144 13.98 10.10 11.66
N CYS A 145 13.04 10.75 10.98
CA CYS A 145 11.76 11.15 11.55
C CYS A 145 10.58 11.04 10.58
N GLY A 146 9.38 11.10 11.13
CA GLY A 146 8.12 11.09 10.39
C GLY A 146 7.81 9.77 9.71
N GLU A 147 6.87 9.83 8.76
CA GLU A 147 6.36 8.64 8.07
C GLU A 147 7.43 7.99 7.21
N GLY A 148 8.24 8.77 6.48
CA GLY A 148 9.30 8.24 5.62
C GLY A 148 10.32 7.37 6.36
N ALA A 149 10.67 7.73 7.60
CA ALA A 149 11.55 6.93 8.46
C ALA A 149 10.82 5.75 9.14
N GLY A 150 9.50 5.68 9.03
CA GLY A 150 8.63 4.66 9.61
C GLY A 150 8.09 4.98 11.01
N TYR A 151 8.35 6.17 11.57
CA TYR A 151 7.99 6.52 12.96
C TYR A 151 6.64 7.23 13.13
N ALA A 152 5.94 7.49 12.04
CA ALA A 152 4.61 8.09 12.04
C ALA A 152 3.73 7.45 10.95
N GLY A 153 2.41 7.70 11.01
CA GLY A 153 1.44 7.17 10.05
C GLY A 153 0.33 8.16 9.68
N GLY A 154 0.60 9.46 9.84
CA GLY A 154 -0.36 10.52 9.55
C GLY A 154 0.14 11.88 10.03
N ILE A 155 -0.53 12.94 9.56
CA ILE A 155 -0.10 14.34 9.71
C ILE A 155 0.29 14.68 11.15
N VAL A 156 -0.62 14.43 12.11
CA VAL A 156 -0.40 14.77 13.52
C VAL A 156 0.77 13.98 14.12
N SER A 157 0.81 12.66 13.89
CA SER A 157 1.91 11.83 14.39
C SER A 157 3.27 12.21 13.81
N ALA A 158 3.31 12.62 12.53
CA ALA A 158 4.54 13.04 11.88
C ALA A 158 5.03 14.39 12.42
N ALA A 159 4.09 15.32 12.70
CA ALA A 159 4.41 16.60 13.32
C ALA A 159 4.99 16.42 14.73
N ILE A 160 4.35 15.60 15.57
CA ILE A 160 4.83 15.29 16.93
C ILE A 160 6.21 14.63 16.88
N ASP A 161 6.42 13.68 15.96
CA ASP A 161 7.72 13.02 15.80
C ASP A 161 8.82 14.01 15.37
N GLY A 162 8.48 14.91 14.45
CA GLY A 162 9.38 15.97 13.97
C GLY A 162 9.76 16.96 15.07
N GLU A 163 8.79 17.39 15.90
CA GLU A 163 9.03 18.26 17.05
C GLU A 163 10.03 17.64 18.03
N ARG A 164 9.82 16.37 18.41
CA ARG A 164 10.74 15.66 19.33
C ARG A 164 12.14 15.52 18.74
N CYS A 165 12.26 15.25 17.44
CA CYS A 165 13.56 15.24 16.78
C CYS A 165 14.22 16.62 16.78
N ALA A 166 13.47 17.70 16.60
CA ALA A 166 13.99 19.06 16.66
C ALA A 166 14.49 19.43 18.07
N GLU A 167 13.78 19.04 19.12
CA GLU A 167 14.22 19.19 20.51
C GLU A 167 15.55 18.46 20.75
N MET A 168 15.67 17.22 20.30
CA MET A 168 16.90 16.44 20.46
C MET A 168 18.08 16.97 19.64
N VAL A 169 17.81 17.55 18.46
CA VAL A 169 18.82 18.30 17.70
C VAL A 169 19.29 19.51 18.50
N ALA A 170 18.38 20.26 19.12
CA ALA A 170 18.72 21.42 19.93
C ALA A 170 19.57 21.04 21.14
N GLU A 171 19.25 19.94 21.83
CA GLU A 171 20.08 19.41 22.93
C GLU A 171 21.46 18.94 22.47
N LEU A 172 21.58 18.35 21.27
CA LEU A 172 22.86 17.91 20.72
C LEU A 172 23.82 19.07 20.41
N LEU A 173 23.28 20.24 20.07
CA LEU A 173 24.04 21.43 19.68
C LEU A 173 24.45 22.33 20.85
N LYS A 174 23.95 22.06 22.06
CA LYS A 174 24.39 22.73 23.30
C LYS A 174 25.73 22.18 23.77
#